data_AF-A0A2M7HNS7-F1
#
_entry.id   AF-A0A2M7HNS7-F1
#
_cell.length_a   1.000
_cell.length_b   1.000
_cell.length_c   1.000
_cell.angle_alpha   90.00
_cell.angle_beta   90.00
_cell.angle_gamma   90.00
#
_symmetry.space_group_name_H-M   'P 1'
#
loop_
_entity.id
_entity.type
_entity.pdbx_description
1 polymer ?
#
loop_
_entity_poly.entity_id
_entity_poly.type
_entity_poly.pdbx_seq_one_letter_code
_entity_poly.pdbx_strand_id
1 'polypeptide(L)'
;MLKALVIASLALSASSTVWADEAEKAFTQEAIECAAYYQVSSEAISAMNAPQMQAVGERLKSSKVEAENLAKKYQTETEVTQAVADAKARQIESLGGSSNLGALMGKYKEECKNLLADPQKRLDYWTMATM
;
A
#
# COMPACT_ATOMS: atom_id res chain seq x y z
N MET A 1 11.43 45.03 47.53
CA MET A 1 12.55 44.56 46.70
C MET A 1 12.08 43.38 45.87
N LEU A 2 12.69 43.22 44.68
CA LEU A 2 12.25 42.51 43.48
C LEU A 2 11.56 41.13 43.65
N LYS A 3 10.45 40.98 42.90
CA LYS A 3 9.89 39.71 42.41
C LYS A 3 10.89 39.04 41.45
N ALA A 4 11.15 37.74 41.59
CA ALA A 4 11.79 36.91 40.56
C ALA A 4 11.07 35.54 40.55
N LEU A 5 10.09 35.36 39.67
CA LEU A 5 10.20 34.83 38.31
C LEU A 5 10.30 33.29 38.31
N VAL A 6 9.12 32.66 38.24
CA VAL A 6 8.94 31.23 37.96
C VAL A 6 9.34 31.01 36.50
N ILE A 7 10.45 30.29 36.28
CA ILE A 7 10.86 29.84 34.94
C ILE A 7 9.98 28.63 34.61
N ALA A 8 8.88 28.89 33.91
CA ALA A 8 8.06 27.86 33.29
C ALA A 8 8.83 27.32 32.07
N SER A 9 9.42 26.14 32.22
CA SER A 9 10.03 25.38 31.14
C SER A 9 8.93 24.92 30.17
N LEU A 10 8.68 25.69 29.11
CA LEU A 10 7.92 25.22 27.96
C LEU A 10 8.71 24.10 27.29
N ALA A 11 8.29 22.85 27.52
CA ALA A 11 8.73 21.72 26.71
C ALA A 11 8.21 21.93 25.28
N LEU A 12 9.13 22.16 24.34
CA LEU A 12 8.89 22.13 22.90
C LEU A 12 8.59 20.68 22.48
N SER A 13 7.32 20.29 22.51
CA SER A 13 6.83 19.06 21.89
C SER A 13 6.64 19.29 20.40
N ALA A 14 7.70 19.23 19.60
CA ALA A 14 7.64 19.43 18.16
C ALA A 14 7.71 18.10 17.39
N SER A 15 6.70 17.87 16.55
CA SER A 15 6.78 17.22 15.22
C SER A 15 6.58 15.70 15.02
N SER A 16 6.26 14.89 16.03
CA SER A 16 6.05 13.44 15.79
C SER A 16 4.77 13.08 15.04
N THR A 17 3.76 13.97 14.98
CA THR A 17 2.45 13.66 14.37
C THR A 17 2.43 13.83 12.85
N VAL A 18 3.31 14.66 12.29
CA VAL A 18 3.34 14.93 10.84
C VAL A 18 3.94 13.72 10.09
N TRP A 19 5.09 13.23 10.56
CA TRP A 19 5.76 12.05 9.98
C TRP A 19 4.95 10.76 10.06
N ALA A 20 4.13 10.60 11.09
CA ALA A 20 3.21 9.46 11.19
C ALA A 20 2.17 9.49 10.07
N ASP A 21 1.61 10.67 9.74
CA ASP A 21 0.62 10.85 8.68
C ASP A 21 1.21 10.60 7.29
N GLU A 22 2.44 11.07 7.02
CA GLU A 22 3.11 10.81 5.73
C GLU A 22 3.45 9.33 5.53
N ALA A 23 3.90 8.65 6.59
CA ALA A 23 4.21 7.23 6.55
C ALA A 23 2.96 6.37 6.31
N GLU A 24 1.87 6.67 7.02
CA GLU A 24 0.58 6.00 6.85
C GLU A 24 0.02 6.23 5.44
N LYS A 25 0.16 7.45 4.90
CA LYS A 25 -0.23 7.77 3.52
C LYS A 25 0.59 6.98 2.49
N ALA A 26 1.92 6.91 2.66
CA ALA A 26 2.80 6.16 1.76
C ALA A 26 2.52 4.65 1.82
N PHE A 27 2.34 4.12 3.03
CA PHE A 27 1.95 2.73 3.27
C PHE A 27 0.59 2.41 2.63
N THR A 28 -0.40 3.28 2.81
CA THR A 28 -1.74 3.14 2.23
C THR A 28 -1.67 3.14 0.70
N GLN A 29 -0.86 4.03 0.12
CA GLN A 29 -0.64 4.07 -1.32
C GLN A 29 0.04 2.79 -1.84
N GLU A 30 1.05 2.26 -1.13
CA GLU A 30 1.68 0.98 -1.48
C GLU A 30 0.64 -0.16 -1.44
N ALA A 31 -0.22 -0.20 -0.41
CA ALA A 31 -1.29 -1.19 -0.30
C ALA A 31 -2.31 -1.10 -1.45
N ILE A 32 -2.70 0.10 -1.87
CA ILE A 32 -3.58 0.32 -3.02
C ILE A 32 -2.93 -0.19 -4.32
N GLU A 33 -1.66 0.13 -4.56
CA GLU A 33 -0.93 -0.34 -5.75
C GLU A 33 -0.79 -1.87 -5.75
N CYS A 34 -0.60 -2.48 -4.57
CA CYS A 34 -0.53 -3.92 -4.42
C CYS A 34 -1.88 -4.61 -4.63
N ALA A 35 -2.97 -4.06 -4.11
CA ALA A 35 -4.31 -4.55 -4.39
C ALA A 35 -4.61 -4.53 -5.90
N ALA A 36 -4.29 -3.43 -6.58
CA ALA A 36 -4.43 -3.32 -8.02
C ALA A 36 -3.58 -4.36 -8.77
N TYR A 37 -2.31 -4.53 -8.39
CA TYR A 37 -1.41 -5.51 -9.00
C TYR A 37 -1.91 -6.94 -8.84
N TYR A 38 -2.37 -7.31 -7.65
CA TYR A 38 -2.95 -8.63 -7.41
C TYR A 38 -4.24 -8.84 -8.19
N GLN A 39 -5.07 -7.80 -8.33
CA GLN A 39 -6.27 -7.87 -9.17
C GLN A 39 -5.90 -8.14 -10.64
N VAL A 40 -5.06 -7.29 -11.25
CA VAL A 40 -4.61 -7.46 -12.65
C VAL A 40 -4.01 -8.85 -12.86
N SER A 41 -3.14 -9.28 -11.94
CA SER A 41 -2.46 -10.57 -12.03
C SER A 41 -3.44 -11.75 -11.92
N SER A 42 -4.41 -11.67 -11.01
CA SER A 42 -5.43 -12.72 -10.84
C SER A 42 -6.37 -12.84 -12.05
N GLU A 43 -6.77 -11.70 -12.64
CA GLU A 43 -7.61 -11.64 -13.83
C GLU A 43 -6.88 -12.20 -15.05
N ALA A 44 -5.61 -11.83 -15.23
CA ALA A 44 -4.77 -12.36 -16.29
C ALA A 44 -4.56 -13.88 -16.15
N ILE A 45 -4.27 -14.39 -14.94
CA ILE A 45 -4.16 -15.84 -14.71
C ILE A 45 -5.49 -16.55 -14.99
N SER A 46 -6.61 -15.98 -14.55
CA SER A 46 -7.95 -16.56 -14.79
C SER A 46 -8.26 -16.62 -16.29
N ALA A 47 -7.88 -15.59 -17.04
CA ALA A 47 -8.09 -15.52 -18.49
C ALA A 47 -7.27 -16.54 -19.28
N MET A 48 -6.17 -17.06 -18.74
CA MET A 48 -5.39 -18.13 -19.37
C MET A 48 -6.13 -19.47 -19.42
N ASN A 49 -7.24 -19.63 -18.69
CA ASN A 49 -8.07 -20.83 -18.62
C ASN A 49 -7.24 -22.12 -18.40
N ALA A 50 -6.23 -22.03 -17.52
CA ALA A 50 -5.27 -23.08 -17.23
C ALA A 50 -5.59 -23.69 -15.84
N PRO A 51 -6.16 -24.91 -15.75
CA PRO A 51 -6.60 -25.49 -14.49
C PRO A 51 -5.51 -25.57 -13.40
N GLN A 52 -4.26 -25.83 -13.80
CA GLN A 52 -3.11 -25.89 -12.91
C GLN A 52 -2.78 -24.54 -12.25
N MET A 53 -3.24 -23.43 -12.83
CA MET A 53 -3.00 -22.07 -12.30
C MET A 53 -4.19 -21.53 -11.50
N GLN A 54 -5.30 -22.27 -11.39
CA GLN A 54 -6.50 -21.80 -10.70
C GLN A 54 -6.22 -21.46 -9.24
N ALA A 55 -5.48 -22.33 -8.53
CA ALA A 55 -5.10 -22.08 -7.14
C ALA A 55 -4.23 -20.81 -6.98
N VAL A 56 -3.41 -20.48 -7.99
CA VAL A 56 -2.61 -19.25 -7.99
C VAL A 56 -3.53 -18.04 -8.18
N GLY A 57 -4.47 -18.10 -9.13
CA GLY A 57 -5.47 -17.05 -9.33
C GLY A 57 -6.28 -16.76 -8.07
N GLU A 58 -6.76 -17.79 -7.37
CA GLU A 58 -7.49 -17.64 -6.11
C GLU A 58 -6.63 -17.06 -4.98
N ARG A 59 -5.37 -17.49 -4.86
CA ARG A 59 -4.44 -16.89 -3.89
C ARG A 59 -4.24 -15.40 -4.16
N LEU A 60 -4.06 -15.00 -5.42
CA LEU A 60 -3.90 -13.58 -5.77
C LEU A 60 -5.17 -12.77 -5.46
N LYS A 61 -6.37 -13.33 -5.67
CA LYS A 61 -7.62 -12.68 -5.24
C LYS A 61 -7.66 -12.48 -3.72
N SER A 62 -7.20 -13.44 -2.92
CA SER A 62 -7.06 -13.27 -1.46
C SER A 62 -6.08 -12.14 -1.14
N SER A 63 -4.90 -12.15 -1.76
CA SER A 63 -3.88 -11.12 -1.57
C SER A 63 -4.37 -9.71 -1.94
N LYS A 64 -5.22 -9.58 -2.96
CA LYS A 64 -5.91 -8.34 -3.29
C LYS A 64 -6.76 -7.84 -2.11
N VAL A 65 -7.62 -8.71 -1.55
CA VAL A 65 -8.50 -8.36 -0.43
C VAL A 65 -7.69 -8.02 0.83
N GLU A 66 -6.62 -8.75 1.10
CA GLU A 66 -5.72 -8.47 2.22
C GLU A 66 -5.06 -7.09 2.08
N ALA A 67 -4.57 -6.73 0.89
CA ALA A 67 -4.02 -5.40 0.63
C ALA A 67 -5.08 -4.28 0.74
N GLU A 68 -6.30 -4.50 0.24
CA GLU A 68 -7.41 -3.56 0.43
C GLU A 68 -7.70 -3.35 1.93
N ASN A 69 -7.69 -4.41 2.73
CA ASN A 69 -7.91 -4.33 4.16
C ASN A 69 -6.81 -3.58 4.90
N LEU A 70 -5.56 -3.63 4.42
CA LEU A 70 -4.47 -2.80 4.96
C LEU A 70 -4.72 -1.31 4.69
N ALA A 71 -5.14 -0.95 3.47
CA ALA A 71 -5.46 0.44 3.11
C ALA A 71 -6.69 0.97 3.88
N LYS A 72 -7.72 0.12 4.08
CA LYS A 72 -8.95 0.45 4.81
C LYS A 72 -8.74 0.76 6.30
N LYS A 73 -7.53 0.52 6.84
CA LYS A 73 -7.18 0.96 8.21
C LYS A 73 -7.04 2.48 8.33
N TYR A 74 -6.72 3.15 7.22
CA TYR A 74 -6.39 4.58 7.17
C TYR A 74 -7.30 5.38 6.25
N GLN A 75 -8.07 4.71 5.39
CA GLN A 75 -9.03 5.32 4.47
C GLN A 75 -10.37 4.59 4.50
N THR A 76 -11.42 5.24 4.03
CA THR A 76 -12.75 4.61 3.93
C THR A 76 -12.79 3.55 2.83
N GLU A 77 -13.73 2.62 2.93
CA GLU A 77 -13.92 1.59 1.90
C GLU A 77 -14.18 2.17 0.50
N THR A 78 -14.95 3.25 0.41
CA THR A 78 -15.23 3.93 -0.87
C THR A 78 -13.96 4.52 -1.48
N GLU A 79 -13.15 5.20 -0.67
CA GLU A 79 -11.87 5.78 -1.13
C GLU A 79 -10.91 4.69 -1.62
N VAL A 80 -10.75 3.62 -0.84
CA VAL A 80 -9.88 2.50 -1.22
C VAL A 80 -10.38 1.83 -2.51
N THR A 81 -11.69 1.58 -2.62
CA THR A 81 -12.27 0.93 -3.81
C THR A 81 -12.01 1.76 -5.07
N GLN A 82 -12.23 3.08 -4.99
CA GLN A 82 -11.96 3.98 -6.11
C GLN A 82 -10.46 4.04 -6.44
N ALA A 83 -9.61 4.19 -5.43
CA ALA A 83 -8.17 4.30 -5.63
C ALA A 83 -7.56 3.01 -6.21
N VAL A 84 -8.07 1.84 -5.82
CA VAL A 84 -7.67 0.54 -6.41
C VAL A 84 -8.12 0.43 -7.86
N ALA A 85 -9.34 0.87 -8.19
CA ALA A 85 -9.81 0.91 -9.57
C ALA A 85 -8.93 1.82 -10.44
N ASP A 86 -8.57 3.00 -9.94
CA ASP A 86 -7.70 3.95 -10.64
C ASP A 86 -6.27 3.40 -10.80
N ALA A 87 -5.71 2.81 -9.74
CA ALA A 87 -4.39 2.17 -9.79
C ALA A 87 -4.37 1.00 -10.78
N LYS A 88 -5.42 0.19 -10.80
CA LYS A 88 -5.60 -0.89 -11.78
C LYS A 88 -5.59 -0.34 -13.20
N ALA A 89 -6.36 0.72 -13.47
CA ALA A 89 -6.40 1.35 -14.79
C ALA A 89 -5.01 1.84 -15.22
N ARG A 90 -4.27 2.54 -14.34
CA ARG A 90 -2.89 2.99 -14.60
C ARG A 90 -1.93 1.82 -14.86
N GLN A 91 -2.03 0.75 -14.09
CA GLN A 91 -1.17 -0.42 -14.26
C GLN A 91 -1.45 -1.12 -15.59
N ILE A 92 -2.73 -1.26 -15.99
CA ILE A 92 -3.10 -1.80 -17.31
C ILE A 92 -2.59 -0.89 -18.44
N GLU A 93 -2.74 0.42 -18.31
CA GLU A 93 -2.21 1.38 -19.29
C GLU A 93 -0.68 1.25 -19.42
N SER A 94 0.04 1.07 -18.31
CA SER A 94 1.49 0.90 -18.31
C SER A 94 1.97 -0.35 -19.05
N LEU A 95 1.10 -1.35 -19.27
CA LEU A 95 1.41 -2.52 -20.09
C LEU A 95 1.42 -2.22 -21.59
N GLY A 96 0.90 -1.06 -22.03
CA GLY A 96 0.95 -0.64 -23.44
C GLY A 96 0.25 -1.62 -24.40
N GLY A 97 -0.81 -2.30 -23.93
CA GLY A 97 -1.51 -3.33 -24.70
C GLY A 97 -0.85 -4.72 -24.67
N SER A 98 0.25 -4.89 -23.94
CA SER A 98 0.86 -6.20 -23.72
C SER A 98 0.03 -7.05 -22.75
N SER A 99 -0.13 -8.33 -23.08
CA SER A 99 -0.68 -9.34 -22.15
C SER A 99 0.37 -9.89 -21.19
N ASN A 100 1.64 -9.47 -21.32
CA ASN A 100 2.73 -9.95 -20.47
C ASN A 100 2.78 -9.15 -19.16
N LEU A 101 2.56 -9.83 -18.04
CA LEU A 101 2.65 -9.24 -16.70
C LEU A 101 4.09 -8.98 -16.23
N GLY A 102 5.13 -9.37 -16.99
CA GLY A 102 6.52 -9.30 -16.56
C GLY A 102 6.95 -7.92 -16.05
N ALA A 103 6.47 -6.85 -16.68
CA ALA A 103 6.75 -5.48 -16.23
C ALA A 103 6.13 -5.18 -14.85
N LEU A 104 4.87 -5.57 -14.63
CA LEU A 104 4.20 -5.41 -13.35
C LEU A 104 4.83 -6.31 -12.28
N MET A 105 5.14 -7.56 -12.62
CA MET A 105 5.81 -8.49 -11.71
C MET A 105 7.17 -7.94 -11.27
N GLY A 106 7.95 -7.37 -12.18
CA GLY A 106 9.25 -6.78 -11.83
C GLY A 106 9.14 -5.56 -10.90
N LYS A 107 8.02 -4.83 -10.95
CA LYS A 107 7.82 -3.60 -10.17
C LYS A 107 7.11 -3.82 -8.82
N TYR A 108 6.22 -4.80 -8.73
CA TYR A 108 5.30 -4.92 -7.60
C TYR A 108 5.42 -6.23 -6.84
N LYS A 109 5.97 -7.30 -7.45
CA LYS A 109 5.86 -8.64 -6.86
C LYS A 109 6.53 -8.76 -5.49
N GLU A 110 7.74 -8.22 -5.35
CA GLU A 110 8.53 -8.39 -4.13
C GLU A 110 8.07 -7.44 -3.04
N GLU A 111 7.81 -6.18 -3.39
CA GLU A 111 7.26 -5.15 -2.52
C GLU A 111 5.92 -5.59 -1.93
N CYS A 112 4.97 -6.01 -2.78
CA CYS A 112 3.65 -6.43 -2.32
C CYS A 112 3.69 -7.72 -1.48
N LYS A 113 4.61 -8.65 -1.80
CA LYS A 113 4.83 -9.82 -0.95
C LYS A 113 5.35 -9.41 0.43
N ASN A 114 6.28 -8.47 0.49
CA ASN A 114 6.84 -7.98 1.75
C ASN A 114 5.80 -7.20 2.57
N LEU A 115 4.98 -6.38 1.90
CA LEU A 115 3.87 -5.66 2.52
C LEU A 115 2.91 -6.62 3.22
N LEU A 116 2.48 -7.71 2.56
CA LEU A 116 1.56 -8.68 3.15
C LEU A 116 2.21 -9.59 4.19
N ALA A 117 3.49 -9.91 4.03
CA ALA A 117 4.22 -10.79 4.94
C ALA A 117 4.46 -10.14 6.31
N ASP A 118 4.79 -8.86 6.33
CA ASP A 118 5.03 -8.10 7.57
C ASP A 118 4.58 -6.63 7.41
N PRO A 119 3.27 -6.35 7.52
CA PRO A 119 2.73 -5.02 7.32
C PRO A 119 3.31 -3.99 8.29
N GLN A 120 3.60 -4.40 9.54
CA GLN A 120 4.14 -3.49 10.54
C GLN A 120 5.57 -3.08 10.18
N LYS A 121 6.44 -4.03 9.85
CA LYS A 121 7.81 -3.71 9.39
C LYS A 121 7.79 -2.84 8.14
N ARG A 122 6.79 -3.02 7.28
CA ARG A 122 6.63 -2.22 6.06
C ARG A 122 6.16 -0.79 6.38
N LEU A 123 5.29 -0.61 7.36
CA LEU A 123 4.94 0.71 7.89
C LEU A 123 6.15 1.39 8.54
N ASP A 124 6.93 0.66 9.36
CA ASP A 124 8.14 1.19 10.00
C ASP A 124 9.16 1.67 8.98
N TYR A 125 9.30 0.97 7.85
CA TYR A 125 10.10 1.46 6.73
C TYR A 125 9.61 2.82 6.25
N TRP A 126 8.29 2.99 6.06
CA TRP A 126 7.76 4.26 5.58
C TRP A 126 7.97 5.37 6.59
N THR A 127 7.82 5.10 7.88
CA THR A 127 8.19 6.05 8.94
C THR A 127 9.64 6.51 8.81
N MET A 128 10.57 5.62 8.47
CA MET A 128 11.96 6.02 8.23
C MET A 128 12.18 6.72 6.90
N ALA A 129 11.47 6.31 5.85
CA ALA A 129 11.64 6.86 4.51
C ALA A 129 10.96 8.23 4.32
N THR A 130 9.98 8.57 5.17
CA THR A 130 9.26 9.85 5.14
C THR A 130 9.67 10.83 6.25
N MET A 131 10.66 10.46 7.10
CA MET A 131 11.28 11.36 8.09
C MET A 131 12.09 12.48 7.44
#